data_AF-A0AAJ5T8I1-F1
#
_entry.id   AF-A0AAJ5T8I1-F1
#
_cell.length_a   1.000
_cell.length_b   1.000
_cell.length_c   1.000
_cell.angle_alpha   90.00
_cell.angle_beta   90.00
_cell.angle_gamma   90.00
#
_symmetry.space_group_name_H-M   'P 1'
#
loop_
_entity.id
_entity.type
_entity.pdbx_description
1 polymer ?
#
loop_
_entity_poly.entity_id
_entity_poly.type
_entity_poly.pdbx_seq_one_letter_code
_entity_poly.pdbx_strand_id
1 'polypeptide(L)' 'MLDGIGGVYCEDADVARAVPADHRPLDGVLPWAIDTFAAERLWALSEQLTDSR' A
#
# COMPACT_ATOMS: atom_id res chain seq x y z
N MET A 1 15.73 -9.49 -9.50
CA MET A 1 15.28 -8.16 -10.00
C MET A 1 13.78 -8.28 -10.29
N LEU A 2 13.00 -7.20 -10.21
CA LEU A 2 11.54 -7.24 -10.38
C LEU A 2 11.08 -7.29 -11.86
N ASP A 3 11.90 -7.78 -12.78
CA ASP A 3 11.57 -7.99 -14.20
C ASP A 3 10.82 -6.83 -14.91
N GLY A 4 11.11 -5.58 -14.53
CA GLY A 4 10.49 -4.38 -15.11
C GLY A 4 9.15 -3.97 -14.48
N ILE A 5 8.74 -4.62 -13.39
CA ILE A 5 7.52 -4.32 -12.63
C ILE A 5 7.84 -3.32 -11.52
N GLY A 6 7.03 -2.26 -11.40
CA GLY A 6 7.12 -1.25 -10.33
C GLY A 6 5.81 -1.13 -9.55
N GLY A 7 5.86 -0.48 -8.37
CA GLY A 7 4.68 -0.25 -7.54
C GLY A 7 4.22 -1.46 -6.71
N VAL A 8 5.04 -2.50 -6.59
CA VAL A 8 4.75 -3.68 -5.76
C VAL A 8 5.35 -3.53 -4.37
N TYR A 9 4.64 -4.06 -3.37
CA TYR A 9 5.19 -4.28 -2.05
C TYR A 9 5.91 -5.63 -2.00
N CYS A 10 7.14 -5.63 -1.51
CA CYS A 10 7.93 -6.84 -1.34
C CYS A 10 8.09 -7.18 0.14
N GLU A 11 7.85 -8.44 0.47
CA GLU A 11 8.04 -9.05 1.79
C GLU A 11 8.97 -10.25 1.62
N ASP A 12 9.95 -10.41 2.50
CA ASP A 12 10.94 -11.50 2.42
C ASP A 12 11.61 -11.64 1.03
N ALA A 13 11.91 -10.51 0.41
CA ALA A 13 12.50 -10.39 -0.93
C ALA A 13 11.63 -10.95 -2.08
N ASP A 14 10.35 -11.19 -1.86
CA ASP A 14 9.37 -11.60 -2.88
C ASP A 14 8.17 -10.65 -2.92
N VAL A 15 7.41 -10.65 -4.02
CA VAL A 15 6.16 -9.89 -4.11
C VAL A 15 5.14 -10.51 -3.17
N ALA A 16 4.72 -9.73 -2.17
CA ALA A 16 3.85 -10.22 -1.13
C ALA A 16 2.46 -10.59 -1.65
N ARG A 17 1.85 -11.63 -1.07
CA ARG A 17 0.49 -12.05 -1.41
C ARG A 17 -0.55 -11.09 -0.82
N ALA A 18 -1.64 -10.84 -1.55
CA ALA A 18 -2.80 -10.17 -0.98
C ALA A 18 -3.50 -11.09 0.04
N VAL A 19 -3.90 -10.53 1.17
CA VAL A 19 -4.55 -11.26 2.26
C VAL A 19 -5.88 -10.60 2.63
N PRO A 20 -6.87 -11.36 3.16
CA PRO A 20 -8.15 -10.79 3.56
C PRO A 20 -8.00 -9.86 4.78
N ALA A 21 -8.99 -8.99 5.00
CA ALA A 21 -8.97 -7.98 6.06
C ALA A 21 -8.89 -8.56 7.48
N ASP A 22 -9.33 -9.80 7.69
CA ASP A 22 -9.30 -10.51 8.97
C ASP A 22 -8.05 -11.37 9.14
N HIS A 23 -7.10 -11.29 8.20
CA HIS A 23 -5.81 -11.98 8.28
C HIS A 23 -5.02 -11.51 9.50
N ARG A 24 -4.70 -12.46 10.37
CA ARG A 24 -4.06 -12.22 11.67
C ARG A 24 -2.53 -12.38 11.67
N PRO A 25 -1.96 -13.34 10.92
CA PRO A 25 -0.51 -13.39 10.77
C PRO A 25 0.04 -12.06 10.22
N LEU A 26 1.24 -11.71 10.64
CA LEU A 26 1.90 -10.46 10.24
C LEU A 26 2.64 -10.65 8.91
N ASP A 27 1.94 -11.19 7.91
CA ASP A 27 2.43 -11.39 6.54
C ASP A 27 1.39 -10.98 5.50
N GLY A 28 1.88 -10.68 4.30
CA GLY A 28 1.08 -10.30 3.15
C GLY A 28 0.57 -8.85 3.18
N VAL A 29 -0.22 -8.51 2.16
CA VAL A 29 -0.74 -7.17 1.93
C VAL A 29 -2.23 -7.12 2.23
N LEU A 30 -2.60 -6.36 3.25
CA LEU A 30 -4.00 -6.15 3.61
C LEU A 30 -4.73 -5.27 2.59
N PRO A 31 -6.06 -5.40 2.42
CA PRO A 31 -6.76 -4.78 1.30
C PRO A 31 -6.66 -3.26 1.25
N TRP A 32 -6.62 -2.59 2.40
CA TRP A 32 -6.50 -1.13 2.49
C TRP A 32 -5.13 -0.59 2.09
N ALA A 33 -4.09 -1.42 2.07
CA ALA A 33 -2.75 -0.99 1.65
C ALA A 33 -2.62 -0.84 0.13
N ILE A 34 -3.53 -1.45 -0.64
CA ILE A 34 -3.57 -1.41 -2.11
C ILE A 34 -4.86 -0.77 -2.66
N ASP A 35 -5.65 -0.14 -1.79
CA ASP A 35 -6.86 0.58 -2.19
C ASP A 35 -6.51 1.95 -2.80
N THR A 36 -6.67 2.06 -4.11
CA THR A 36 -6.37 3.28 -4.87
C THR A 36 -7.25 4.46 -4.45
N PHE A 37 -8.53 4.24 -4.15
CA PHE A 37 -9.44 5.32 -3.74
C PHE A 37 -9.06 5.85 -2.35
N ALA A 38 -8.69 4.96 -1.44
CA ALA A 38 -8.19 5.38 -0.13
C ALA A 38 -6.87 6.16 -0.25
N ALA A 39 -5.96 5.72 -1.13
CA ALA A 39 -4.69 6.40 -1.39
C ALA A 39 -4.88 7.81 -1.96
N GLU A 40 -5.75 7.98 -2.97
CA GLU A 40 -6.07 9.29 -3.56
C GLU A 40 -6.67 10.25 -2.53
N ARG A 41 -7.60 9.75 -1.70
CA ARG A 41 -8.20 10.54 -0.62
C ARG A 41 -7.18 10.96 0.42
N LEU A 42 -6.28 10.05 0.80
CA LEU A 42 -5.21 10.34 1.76
C LEU A 42 -4.26 11.40 1.20
N TRP A 43 -3.87 11.29 -0.08
CA TRP A 43 -2.99 12.25 -0.74
C TRP A 43 -3.57 13.67 -0.70
N ALA A 44 -4.81 13.84 -1.17
CA ALA A 44 -5.47 15.14 -1.18
C ALA A 44 -5.61 15.76 0.22
N LEU A 45 -5.86 14.93 1.24
CA LEU A 45 -5.90 15.38 2.62
C LEU A 45 -4.52 15.80 3.13
N SER A 46 -3.49 15.01 2.84
CA SER A 46 -2.12 15.32 3.22
C SER A 46 -1.65 16.65 2.61
N GLU A 47 -1.95 16.92 1.35
CA GLU A 47 -1.66 18.21 0.71
C GLU A 47 -2.33 19.36 1.47
N GLN A 48 -3.63 19.24 1.80
CA GLN A 48 -4.35 20.27 2.56
C GLN A 48 -3.78 20.51 3.96
N LEU A 49 -3.35 19.45 4.64
CA LEU A 49 -2.82 19.54 6.01
C LEU A 49 -1.38 20.04 6.07
N THR A 50 -0.60 19.79 5.01
CA THR A 50 0.83 20.14 4.95
C THR A 50 1.09 21.44 4.19
N ASP A 51 0.08 22.07 3.60
CA ASP A 51 0.14 23.40 3.00
C ASP A 51 0.38 24.47 4.08
N SER A 52 1.61 24.47 4.59
CA SER A 52 2.17 25.43 5.53
C SER A 52 2.81 26.53 4.70
N ARG A 53 2.20 27.72 4.74
CA ARG A 53 2.83 28.95 4.26
C ARG A 53 3.98 29.39 5.18
#